data_AF-A0A2U3LCZ7-F1
#
_entry.id   AF-A0A2U3LCZ7-F1
#
_cell.length_a   1.000
_cell.length_b   1.000
_cell.length_c   1.000
_cell.angle_alpha   90.00
_cell.angle_beta   90.00
_cell.angle_gamma   90.00
#
_symmetry.space_group_name_H-M   'P 1'
#
loop_
_entity.id
_entity.type
_entity.pdbx_description
1 polymer ?
#
loop_
_entity_poly.entity_id
_entity_poly.type
_entity_poly.pdbx_seq_one_letter_code
_entity_poly.pdbx_strand_id
1 'polypeptide(L)'
;MSDKLTSEGLESFLDETCDSIRGDRPAAEFKEYVIAILFLKRLNDRFNLEREVRCNKLIAKGLSQSQIEEDLERREVYRLFVPKIARWDKVKRQKGELNSYLTKVFVETEEKNRGCLGALNYINFNKVSEKGDKFITDSDLIELIEAFDKLILTDDHLDF
;
A
#
# COMPACT_ATOMS: atom_id res chain seq x y z
N MET A 1 8.96 21.97 -13.48
CA MET A 1 9.86 21.12 -12.69
C MET A 1 8.95 20.42 -11.69
N SER A 2 8.70 19.11 -11.84
CA SER A 2 7.96 18.40 -10.81
C SER A 2 8.90 18.23 -9.62
N ASP A 3 8.57 18.85 -8.49
CA ASP A 3 9.30 18.66 -7.24
C ASP A 3 9.24 17.16 -6.87
N LYS A 4 10.37 16.48 -6.97
CA LYS A 4 10.49 15.08 -6.55
C LYS A 4 10.47 15.02 -5.03
N LEU A 5 9.88 13.97 -4.49
CA LEU A 5 9.86 13.73 -3.05
C LEU A 5 11.27 13.33 -2.59
N THR A 6 11.86 14.17 -1.73
CA THR A 6 13.16 13.91 -1.09
C THR A 6 12.99 12.95 0.10
N SER A 7 14.09 12.33 0.55
CA SER A 7 14.06 11.49 1.76
C SER A 7 13.57 12.29 2.98
N GLU A 8 14.12 13.49 3.17
CA GLU A 8 13.72 14.39 4.27
C GLU A 8 12.24 14.80 4.17
N GLY A 9 11.72 15.01 2.95
CA GLY A 9 10.32 15.32 2.71
C GLY A 9 9.40 14.14 3.03
N LEU A 10 9.80 12.91 2.68
CA LEU A 10 9.07 11.71 3.05
C LEU A 10 9.09 11.49 4.56
N GLU A 11 10.25 11.61 5.21
CA GLU A 11 10.38 11.46 6.67
C GLU A 11 9.52 12.48 7.42
N SER A 12 9.56 13.75 6.99
CA SER A 12 8.72 14.81 7.56
C SER A 12 7.24 14.48 7.41
N PHE A 13 6.80 14.06 6.22
CA PHE A 13 5.42 13.66 5.98
C PHE A 13 4.99 12.49 6.89
N LEU A 14 5.86 11.49 7.08
CA LEU A 14 5.57 10.33 7.93
C LEU A 14 5.42 10.73 9.39
N ASP A 15 6.29 11.60 9.88
CA ASP A 15 6.26 12.07 11.27
C ASP A 15 5.03 12.98 11.50
N GLU A 16 4.72 13.90 10.58
CA GLU A 16 3.51 14.73 10.63
C GLU A 16 2.22 13.89 10.61
N THR A 17 2.16 12.89 9.73
CA THR A 17 1.01 11.97 9.66
C THR A 17 0.88 11.14 10.93
N CYS A 18 2.01 10.68 11.49
CA CYS A 18 2.05 9.95 12.74
C CYS A 18 1.52 10.82 13.90
N ASP A 19 2.02 12.04 14.05
CA ASP A 19 1.62 12.95 15.12
C ASP A 19 0.15 13.40 15.00
N SER A 20 -0.36 13.58 13.78
CA SER A 20 -1.75 13.97 13.55
C SER A 20 -2.75 12.89 13.99
N ILE A 21 -2.39 11.61 13.85
CA ILE A 21 -3.36 10.50 14.02
C ILE A 21 -3.13 9.75 15.33
N ARG A 22 -1.88 9.60 15.80
CA ARG A 22 -1.57 8.73 16.95
C ARG A 22 -2.26 9.14 18.25
N GLY A 23 -2.61 10.40 18.45
CA GLY A 23 -3.15 10.89 19.72
C GLY A 23 -2.21 10.54 20.89
N ASP A 24 -2.74 9.93 21.95
CA ASP A 24 -1.96 9.51 23.12
C ASP A 24 -1.17 8.20 22.94
N ARG A 25 -1.23 7.56 21.76
CA ARG A 25 -0.57 6.26 21.52
C ARG A 25 0.95 6.42 21.35
N PRO A 26 1.76 5.43 21.80
CA PRO A 26 3.21 5.46 21.63
C PRO A 26 3.62 5.56 20.16
N ALA A 27 4.45 6.55 19.84
CA ALA A 27 4.86 6.84 18.47
C ALA A 27 5.60 5.66 17.80
N ALA A 28 6.45 4.95 18.56
CA ALA A 28 7.20 3.81 18.04
C ALA A 28 6.29 2.70 17.49
N GLU A 29 5.21 2.38 18.21
CA GLU A 29 4.24 1.37 17.80
C GLU A 29 3.33 1.87 16.69
N PHE A 30 2.91 3.14 16.75
CA PHE A 30 2.06 3.72 15.71
C PHE A 30 2.79 3.81 14.36
N LYS A 31 4.08 4.12 14.38
CA LYS A 31 4.93 4.25 13.18
C LYS A 31 5.00 2.95 12.37
N GLU A 32 4.87 1.79 13.00
CA GLU A 32 4.79 0.49 12.30
C GLU A 32 3.58 0.44 11.34
N TYR A 33 2.42 0.96 11.75
CA TYR A 33 1.22 1.03 10.91
C TYR A 33 1.38 2.03 9.77
N VAL A 34 1.97 3.19 10.05
CA VAL A 34 2.25 4.22 9.03
C VAL A 34 3.17 3.65 7.94
N ILE A 35 4.26 2.98 8.33
CA ILE A 35 5.20 2.33 7.42
C ILE A 35 4.51 1.20 6.64
N ALA A 36 3.63 0.43 7.28
CA ALA A 36 2.87 -0.63 6.62
C ALA A 36 2.00 -0.10 5.47
N ILE A 37 1.24 0.98 5.72
CA ILE A 37 0.39 1.60 4.70
C ILE A 37 1.22 2.26 3.60
N LEU A 38 2.32 2.94 3.95
CA LEU A 38 3.29 3.48 2.98
C LEU A 38 3.79 2.37 2.04
N PHE A 39 4.19 1.23 2.59
CA PHE A 39 4.68 0.10 1.82
C PHE A 39 3.62 -0.42 0.85
N LEU A 40 2.39 -0.61 1.32
CA LEU A 40 1.28 -1.05 0.49
C LEU A 40 1.01 -0.07 -0.66
N LYS A 41 1.04 1.25 -0.39
CA LYS A 41 0.88 2.30 -1.40
C LYS A 41 2.01 2.27 -2.42
N ARG A 42 3.27 2.22 -1.99
CA ARG A 42 4.44 2.14 -2.89
C ARG A 42 4.39 0.88 -3.77
N LEU A 43 4.03 -0.26 -3.19
CA LEU A 43 3.89 -1.51 -3.92
C LEU A 43 2.83 -1.39 -5.03
N ASN A 44 1.69 -0.75 -4.72
CA ASN A 44 0.63 -0.48 -5.68
C ASN A 44 1.06 0.44 -6.81
N ASP A 45 1.73 1.56 -6.49
CA ASP A 45 2.16 2.54 -7.48
C ASP A 45 3.12 1.92 -8.49
N ARG A 46 4.10 1.16 -8.00
CA ARG A 46 5.04 0.44 -8.84
C ARG A 46 4.35 -0.65 -9.68
N PHE A 47 3.45 -1.42 -9.08
CA PHE A 47 2.70 -2.44 -9.80
C PHE A 47 1.84 -1.85 -10.92
N ASN A 48 1.18 -0.71 -10.68
CA ASN A 48 0.37 -0.03 -11.67
C ASN A 48 1.21 0.47 -12.85
N LEU A 49 2.40 1.01 -12.59
CA LEU A 49 3.35 1.42 -13.63
C LEU A 49 3.81 0.21 -14.47
N GLU A 50 4.24 -0.88 -13.83
CA GLU A 50 4.65 -2.10 -14.54
C GLU A 50 3.49 -2.69 -15.37
N ARG A 51 2.27 -2.68 -14.83
CA ARG A 51 1.04 -3.12 -15.50
C ARG A 51 0.71 -2.24 -16.70
N GLU A 52 0.80 -0.92 -16.59
CA GLU A 52 0.50 0.01 -17.69
C GLU A 52 1.49 -0.17 -18.85
N VAL A 53 2.79 -0.22 -18.54
CA VAL A 53 3.83 -0.48 -19.55
C VAL A 53 3.58 -1.80 -20.27
N ARG A 54 3.19 -2.84 -19.54
CA ARG A 54 2.85 -4.14 -20.12
C ARG A 54 1.59 -4.09 -20.98
N CYS A 55 0.55 -3.41 -20.50
CA CYS A 55 -0.71 -3.21 -21.23
C CYS A 55 -0.43 -2.57 -22.60
N ASN A 56 0.32 -1.47 -22.62
CA ASN A 56 0.70 -0.76 -23.84
C ASN A 56 1.48 -1.67 -24.82
N LYS A 57 2.39 -2.51 -24.30
CA LYS A 57 3.11 -3.50 -25.12
C LYS A 57 2.19 -4.57 -25.73
N LEU A 58 1.17 -5.03 -25.00
CA LEU A 58 0.22 -6.02 -25.49
C LEU A 58 -0.77 -5.42 -26.50
N ILE A 59 -1.20 -4.17 -26.28
CA ILE A 59 -2.01 -3.41 -27.24
C ILE A 59 -1.22 -3.22 -28.55
N ALA A 60 0.06 -2.83 -28.47
CA ALA A 60 0.92 -2.67 -29.65
C ALA A 60 1.14 -3.98 -30.42
N LYS A 61 1.00 -5.13 -29.75
CA LYS A 61 1.02 -6.47 -30.38
C LYS A 61 -0.31 -6.89 -31.00
N GLY A 62 -1.36 -6.08 -30.86
CA GLY A 62 -2.69 -6.34 -31.43
C GLY A 62 -3.51 -7.41 -30.69
N LEU A 63 -3.22 -7.65 -29.40
CA LEU A 63 -4.03 -8.58 -28.61
C LEU A 63 -5.42 -7.98 -28.31
N SER A 64 -6.42 -8.86 -28.19
CA SER A 64 -7.75 -8.45 -27.73
C SER A 64 -7.73 -8.04 -26.26
N GLN A 65 -8.69 -7.20 -25.86
CA GLN A 65 -8.80 -6.71 -24.48
C GLN A 65 -8.92 -7.85 -23.45
N SER A 66 -9.61 -8.93 -23.79
CA SER A 66 -9.74 -10.11 -22.92
C SER A 66 -8.40 -10.80 -22.69
N GLN A 67 -7.60 -10.98 -23.75
CA GLN A 67 -6.26 -11.57 -23.64
C GLN A 67 -5.30 -10.66 -22.88
N ILE A 68 -5.41 -9.34 -23.05
CA ILE A 68 -4.62 -8.37 -22.30
C ILE A 68 -4.92 -8.51 -20.81
N GLU A 69 -6.19 -8.47 -20.41
CA GLU A 69 -6.56 -8.59 -18.99
C GLU A 69 -6.07 -9.91 -18.40
N GLU A 70 -6.24 -11.03 -19.12
CA GLU A 70 -5.76 -12.33 -18.65
C GLU A 70 -4.24 -12.33 -18.43
N ASP A 71 -3.47 -11.79 -19.37
CA ASP A 71 -2.01 -11.72 -19.26
C ASP A 71 -1.55 -10.76 -18.16
N LEU A 72 -2.25 -9.62 -17.97
CA LEU A 72 -1.97 -8.67 -16.91
C LEU A 72 -2.26 -9.22 -15.51
N GLU A 73 -3.08 -10.27 -15.37
CA GLU A 73 -3.35 -10.94 -14.10
C GLU A 73 -2.37 -12.08 -13.77
N ARG A 74 -1.46 -12.44 -14.68
CA ARG A 74 -0.50 -13.52 -14.44
C ARG A 74 0.61 -13.06 -13.49
N ARG A 75 0.63 -13.56 -12.26
CA ARG A 75 1.63 -13.21 -11.24
C ARG A 75 3.07 -13.32 -11.75
N GLU A 76 3.38 -14.38 -12.50
CA GLU A 76 4.74 -14.70 -12.99
C GLU A 76 5.36 -13.62 -13.89
N VAL A 77 4.54 -12.74 -14.48
CA VAL A 77 5.05 -11.69 -15.38
C VAL A 77 5.55 -10.46 -14.63
N TYR A 78 5.34 -10.40 -13.32
CA TYR A 78 5.76 -9.31 -12.45
C TYR A 78 6.77 -9.80 -11.41
N ARG A 79 7.72 -8.92 -11.08
CA ARG A 79 8.63 -9.15 -9.94
C ARG A 79 7.85 -9.10 -8.63
N LEU A 80 7.00 -8.09 -8.49
CA LEU A 80 6.09 -7.90 -7.37
C LEU A 80 4.67 -7.78 -7.90
N PHE A 81 3.76 -8.59 -7.37
CA PHE A 81 2.38 -8.69 -7.82
C PHE A 81 1.43 -8.20 -6.73
N VAL A 82 0.51 -7.31 -7.08
CA VAL A 82 -0.54 -6.86 -6.16
C VAL A 82 -1.85 -7.61 -6.46
N PRO A 83 -2.33 -8.47 -5.54
CA PRO A 83 -3.60 -9.15 -5.72
C PRO A 83 -4.77 -8.18 -5.78
N LYS A 84 -5.89 -8.61 -6.37
CA LYS A 84 -7.09 -7.76 -6.57
C LYS A 84 -7.57 -7.10 -5.27
N ILE A 85 -7.53 -7.81 -4.14
CA ILE A 85 -7.93 -7.26 -2.84
C ILE A 85 -6.95 -6.19 -2.33
N ALA A 86 -5.68 -6.27 -2.71
CA ALA A 86 -4.64 -5.36 -2.24
C ALA A 86 -4.47 -4.13 -3.11
N ARG A 87 -5.24 -4.03 -4.21
CA ARG A 87 -5.22 -2.86 -5.09
C ARG A 87 -5.63 -1.62 -4.32
N TRP A 88 -4.86 -0.55 -4.44
CA TRP A 88 -5.07 0.69 -3.70
C TRP A 88 -6.49 1.23 -3.87
N ASP A 89 -6.99 1.17 -5.09
CA ASP A 89 -8.37 1.45 -5.46
C ASP A 89 -9.44 0.67 -4.66
N LYS A 90 -9.18 -0.59 -4.33
CA LYS A 90 -10.07 -1.40 -3.49
C LYS A 90 -9.91 -1.03 -2.02
N VAL A 91 -8.67 -0.84 -1.57
CA VAL A 91 -8.33 -0.45 -0.19
C VAL A 91 -9.01 0.87 0.19
N LYS A 92 -8.90 1.92 -0.64
CA LYS A 92 -9.53 3.23 -0.40
C LYS A 92 -11.07 3.22 -0.39
N ARG A 93 -11.69 2.22 -1.03
CA ARG A 93 -13.16 2.09 -1.11
C ARG A 93 -13.73 1.16 -0.04
N GLN A 94 -12.89 0.45 0.70
CA GLN A 94 -13.35 -0.44 1.76
C GLN A 94 -13.97 0.38 2.89
N LYS A 95 -15.18 0.00 3.30
CA LYS A 95 -15.90 0.63 4.41
C LYS A 95 -16.13 -0.41 5.50
N GLY A 96 -15.68 -0.09 6.72
CA GLY A 96 -15.83 -0.94 7.89
C GLY A 96 -14.95 -2.19 7.86
N GLU A 97 -14.70 -2.71 9.06
CA GLU A 97 -13.83 -3.86 9.32
C GLU A 97 -12.44 -3.71 8.68
N LEU A 98 -11.93 -2.49 8.64
CA LEU A 98 -10.74 -2.15 7.87
C LEU A 98 -9.50 -2.87 8.42
N ASN A 99 -9.43 -3.08 9.74
CA ASN A 99 -8.36 -3.88 10.36
C ASN A 99 -8.34 -5.32 9.82
N SER A 100 -9.50 -5.99 9.79
CA SER A 100 -9.65 -7.36 9.29
C SER A 100 -9.36 -7.44 7.80
N TYR A 101 -9.83 -6.45 7.04
CA TYR A 101 -9.58 -6.35 5.60
C TYR A 101 -8.10 -6.17 5.30
N LEU A 102 -7.42 -5.21 5.94
CA LEU A 102 -5.99 -4.97 5.77
C LEU A 102 -5.16 -6.18 6.20
N THR A 103 -5.54 -6.87 7.27
CA THR A 103 -4.88 -8.13 7.66
C THR A 103 -4.90 -9.14 6.51
N LYS A 104 -6.07 -9.34 5.86
CA LYS A 104 -6.19 -10.23 4.68
C LYS A 104 -5.38 -9.74 3.49
N VAL A 105 -5.40 -8.43 3.23
CA VAL A 105 -4.65 -7.78 2.15
C VAL A 105 -3.15 -8.06 2.29
N PHE A 106 -2.59 -7.88 3.49
CA PHE A 106 -1.17 -8.07 3.73
C PHE A 106 -0.78 -9.55 3.60
N VAL A 107 -1.60 -10.46 4.15
CA VAL A 107 -1.39 -11.92 4.00
C VAL A 107 -1.41 -12.32 2.52
N GLU A 108 -2.45 -11.97 1.76
CA GLU A 108 -2.54 -12.37 0.35
C GLU A 108 -1.41 -11.74 -0.48
N THR A 109 -1.02 -10.50 -0.16
CA THR A 109 0.10 -9.84 -0.82
C THR A 109 1.41 -10.55 -0.55
N GLU A 110 1.70 -10.94 0.69
CA GLU A 110 2.89 -11.73 1.01
C GLU A 110 2.83 -13.10 0.32
N GLU A 111 1.68 -13.78 0.32
CA GLU A 111 1.54 -15.08 -0.33
C GLU A 111 1.79 -15.02 -1.84
N LYS A 112 1.33 -13.96 -2.50
CA LYS A 112 1.62 -13.75 -3.93
C LYS A 112 3.08 -13.38 -4.16
N ASN A 113 3.78 -12.84 -3.18
CA ASN A 113 5.17 -12.38 -3.29
C ASN A 113 6.15 -13.14 -2.37
N ARG A 114 5.87 -14.42 -2.08
CA ARG A 114 6.65 -15.23 -1.13
C ARG A 114 8.16 -15.10 -1.36
N GLY A 115 8.88 -14.77 -0.29
CA GLY A 115 10.34 -14.61 -0.29
C GLY A 115 10.86 -13.28 -0.82
N CYS A 116 9.98 -12.34 -1.21
CA CYS A 116 10.39 -11.05 -1.77
C CYS A 116 10.10 -9.85 -0.84
N LEU A 117 9.02 -9.89 -0.05
CA LEU A 117 8.61 -8.74 0.76
C LEU A 117 9.16 -8.85 2.18
N GLY A 118 8.92 -9.96 2.89
CA GLY A 118 9.52 -10.23 4.20
C GLY A 118 9.29 -9.14 5.26
N ALA A 119 8.37 -8.21 5.01
CA ALA A 119 8.14 -7.01 5.81
C ALA A 119 6.69 -6.93 6.31
N LEU A 120 5.77 -7.67 5.68
CA LEU A 120 4.33 -7.47 5.86
C LEU A 120 3.69 -8.35 6.95
N ASN A 121 4.37 -9.40 7.43
CA ASN A 121 3.77 -10.40 8.32
C ASN A 121 3.72 -10.00 9.80
N TYR A 122 4.30 -8.87 10.19
CA TYR A 122 4.48 -8.52 11.60
C TYR A 122 3.39 -7.58 12.13
N ILE A 123 2.66 -6.92 11.23
CA ILE A 123 1.75 -5.84 11.60
C ILE A 123 0.41 -6.44 12.05
N ASN A 124 0.10 -6.26 13.33
CA ASN A 124 -1.18 -6.66 13.90
C ASN A 124 -2.17 -5.48 13.90
N PHE A 125 -3.00 -5.38 12.88
CA PHE A 125 -4.07 -4.38 12.83
C PHE A 125 -5.16 -4.60 13.88
N ASN A 126 -5.29 -5.80 14.47
CA ASN A 126 -6.28 -6.11 15.50
C ASN A 126 -5.70 -5.98 16.92
N LYS A 127 -4.58 -5.25 17.07
CA LYS A 127 -3.97 -4.98 18.37
C LYS A 127 -4.94 -4.21 19.26
N VAL A 128 -4.97 -4.60 20.53
CA VAL A 128 -5.78 -3.98 21.59
C VAL A 128 -4.85 -3.31 22.58
N SER A 129 -5.21 -2.12 23.04
CA SER A 129 -4.50 -1.37 24.09
C SER A 129 -4.69 -2.01 25.46
N GLU A 130 -3.91 -1.58 26.46
CA GLU A 130 -4.08 -2.03 27.85
C GLU A 130 -5.47 -1.77 28.42
N LYS A 131 -6.21 -0.81 27.85
CA LYS A 131 -7.57 -0.43 28.26
C LYS A 131 -8.67 -1.30 27.64
N GLY A 132 -8.32 -2.20 26.70
CA GLY A 132 -9.27 -3.07 26.01
C GLY A 132 -9.83 -2.48 24.70
N ASP A 133 -9.49 -1.24 24.37
CA ASP A 133 -9.86 -0.60 23.10
C ASP A 133 -8.88 -0.95 21.97
N LYS A 134 -9.34 -0.95 20.71
CA LYS A 134 -8.47 -1.12 19.54
C LYS A 134 -7.32 -0.11 19.58
N PHE A 135 -6.09 -0.59 19.39
CA PHE A 135 -4.91 0.28 19.30
C PHE A 135 -4.96 1.18 18.06
N ILE A 136 -5.45 0.66 16.93
CA ILE A 136 -5.71 1.46 15.72
C ILE A 136 -7.15 1.23 15.28
N THR A 137 -7.92 2.30 15.14
CA THR A 137 -9.33 2.25 14.77
C THR A 137 -9.50 2.29 13.26
N ASP A 138 -10.69 1.93 12.78
CA ASP A 138 -11.04 2.07 11.37
C ASP A 138 -10.92 3.53 10.91
N SER A 139 -11.26 4.51 11.76
CA SER A 139 -11.12 5.94 11.45
C SER A 139 -9.66 6.34 11.24
N ASP A 140 -8.75 5.91 12.13
CA ASP A 140 -7.32 6.18 11.98
C ASP A 140 -6.77 5.61 10.67
N LEU A 141 -7.20 4.39 10.32
CA LEU A 141 -6.80 3.74 9.08
C LEU A 141 -7.34 4.45 7.83
N ILE A 142 -8.57 4.98 7.90
CA ILE A 142 -9.13 5.80 6.82
C ILE A 142 -8.31 7.07 6.63
N GLU A 143 -8.03 7.80 7.72
CA GLU A 143 -7.21 9.02 7.68
C GLU A 143 -5.80 8.75 7.12
N LEU A 144 -5.17 7.64 7.53
CA LEU A 144 -3.89 7.19 6.97
C LEU A 144 -3.99 6.94 5.46
N ILE A 145 -4.99 6.16 5.02
CA ILE A 145 -5.16 5.85 3.59
C ILE A 145 -5.39 7.14 2.78
N GLU A 146 -6.19 8.08 3.30
CA GLU A 146 -6.44 9.37 2.65
C GLU A 146 -5.19 10.27 2.60
N ALA A 147 -4.35 10.24 3.64
CA ALA A 147 -3.07 10.94 3.65
C ALA A 147 -2.14 10.40 2.54
N PHE A 148 -2.00 9.07 2.44
CA PHE A 148 -1.15 8.42 1.44
C PHE A 148 -1.71 8.43 0.01
N ASP A 149 -3.03 8.56 -0.18
CA ASP A 149 -3.66 8.64 -1.51
C ASP A 149 -3.18 9.85 -2.32
N LYS A 150 -2.73 10.91 -1.63
CA LYS A 150 -2.22 12.15 -2.23
C LYS A 150 -0.76 12.02 -2.70
N LEU A 151 -0.06 10.98 -2.28
CA LEU A 151 1.34 10.75 -2.65
C LEU A 151 1.45 9.89 -3.92
N ILE A 152 2.47 10.19 -4.71
CA ILE A 152 2.91 9.38 -5.84
C ILE A 152 4.28 8.81 -5.46
N LEU A 153 4.36 7.50 -5.26
CA LEU A 153 5.56 6.81 -4.76
C LEU A 153 6.23 5.95 -5.84
N THR A 154 6.10 6.32 -7.11
CA THR A 154 6.85 5.72 -8.21
C THR A 154 8.29 6.23 -8.24
N ASP A 155 9.21 5.43 -8.77
CA ASP A 155 10.64 5.73 -8.72
C ASP A 155 11.02 7.04 -9.44
N ASP A 156 10.22 7.52 -10.40
CA ASP A 156 10.43 8.80 -11.10
C ASP A 156 10.04 10.04 -10.27
N HIS A 157 9.19 9.83 -9.25
CA HIS A 157 8.72 10.86 -8.33
C HIS A 157 9.53 10.91 -7.02
N LEU A 158 10.47 9.98 -6.81
CA LEU A 158 11.41 9.96 -5.68
C LEU A 158 12.79 10.45 -6.15
N ASP A 159 13.50 11.18 -5.30
CA ASP A 159 14.87 11.66 -5.60
C ASP A 159 15.98 10.72 -5.08
N PHE A 160 15.60 9.53 -4.59
CA PHE A 160 16.49 8.59 -3.90
C PHE A 160 16.22 7.12 -4.27
#